data_AF-A0AAU5WJ19-F1
#
_entry.id   AF-A0AAU5WJ19-F1
#
_cell.length_a   1.000
_cell.length_b   1.000
_cell.length_c   1.000
_cell.angle_alpha   90.00
_cell.angle_beta   90.00
_cell.angle_gamma   90.00
#
_symmetry.space_group_name_H-M   'P 1'
#
loop_
_entity.id
_entity.type
_entity.pdbx_description
1 polymer ?
#
loop_
_entity_poly.entity_id
_entity_poly.type
_entity_poly.pdbx_seq_one_letter_code
_entity_poly.pdbx_strand_id
1 'polypeptide(L)'
;MPPPYPFGETVTFLRPGPPAQDDYGNDVPGADVEVVVAGCAVWPRSSSEDVQARLQVTEGLNVLAPYGTDVRPHDRARVRGVLYDVDGDPGEWRSSLTGTRAGVQVSLTRTTG
;
A
#
# COMPACT_ATOMS: atom_id res chain seq x y z
N MET A 1 10.23 -0.23 21.98
CA MET A 1 10.64 -0.40 20.57
C MET A 1 9.64 -1.35 19.93
N PRO A 2 8.89 -0.98 18.88
CA PRO A 2 8.19 -1.98 18.09
C PRO A 2 9.21 -2.95 17.47
N PRO A 3 8.87 -4.23 17.28
CA PRO A 3 9.83 -5.24 16.84
C PRO A 3 10.35 -4.89 15.44
N PRO A 4 11.68 -4.82 15.23
CA PRO A 4 12.21 -4.75 13.88
C PRO A 4 12.04 -6.14 13.30
N TYR A 5 11.13 -6.36 12.36
CA TYR A 5 11.04 -7.61 11.63
C TYR A 5 12.33 -7.77 10.82
N PRO A 6 13.33 -8.56 11.25
CA PRO A 6 14.69 -8.50 10.68
C PRO A 6 14.75 -9.15 9.29
N PHE A 7 13.71 -9.90 8.93
CA PHE A 7 13.47 -10.48 7.61
C PHE A 7 12.35 -9.75 6.85
N GLY A 8 11.90 -8.60 7.35
CA GLY A 8 10.85 -7.81 6.70
C GLY A 8 11.36 -7.23 5.39
N GLU A 9 10.50 -7.23 4.39
CA GLU A 9 10.80 -6.72 3.06
C GLU A 9 10.75 -5.19 3.05
N THR A 10 11.37 -4.60 2.03
CA THR A 10 11.25 -3.17 1.78
C THR A 10 10.10 -2.92 0.81
N VAL A 11 9.21 -2.00 1.20
CA VAL A 11 8.07 -1.56 0.38
C VAL A 11 8.22 -0.06 0.15
N THR A 12 8.10 0.37 -1.10
CA THR A 12 8.08 1.80 -1.42
C THR A 12 6.66 2.24 -1.66
N PHE A 13 6.15 3.14 -0.82
CA PHE A 13 4.89 3.82 -1.05
C PHE A 13 5.10 5.02 -1.95
N LEU A 14 4.24 5.19 -2.94
CA LEU A 14 4.25 6.24 -3.95
C LEU A 14 3.03 7.10 -3.70
N ARG A 15 3.25 8.28 -3.15
CA ARG A 15 2.18 9.25 -2.89
C ARG A 15 2.04 10.19 -4.07
N PRO A 16 0.85 10.30 -4.71
CA PRO A 16 0.68 11.25 -5.78
C PRO A 16 0.95 12.67 -5.29
N GLY A 17 1.83 13.39 -5.99
CA GLY A 17 2.13 14.79 -5.72
C GLY A 17 0.94 15.70 -6.06
N PRO A 18 0.94 16.96 -5.58
CA PRO A 18 -0.08 17.92 -5.97
C PRO A 18 -0.08 18.09 -7.50
N PRO A 19 -1.26 18.30 -8.12
CA PRO A 19 -1.32 18.53 -9.56
C PRO A 19 -0.43 19.72 -9.93
N ALA A 20 0.39 19.54 -10.96
CA ALA A 20 1.18 20.59 -11.57
C ALA A 20 0.49 21.04 -12.86
N GLN A 21 0.76 22.25 -13.32
CA GLN A 21 0.31 22.67 -14.66
C GLN A 21 1.39 22.34 -15.69
N ASP A 22 0.97 21.79 -16.84
CA ASP A 22 1.81 21.69 -18.02
C ASP A 22 1.98 23.05 -18.72
N ASP A 23 2.81 23.10 -19.76
CA ASP A 23 3.05 24.30 -20.58
C ASP A 23 1.78 24.85 -21.28
N TYR A 24 0.69 24.07 -21.30
CA TYR A 24 -0.59 24.41 -21.89
C TYR A 24 -1.66 24.78 -20.83
N GLY A 25 -1.29 24.80 -19.55
CA GLY A 25 -2.17 25.15 -18.44
C GLY A 25 -3.10 24.01 -17.98
N ASN A 26 -2.88 22.78 -18.44
CA ASN A 26 -3.65 21.61 -18.00
C ASN A 26 -3.08 21.06 -16.68
N ASP A 27 -3.97 20.64 -15.79
CA ASP A 27 -3.59 19.94 -14.57
C ASP A 27 -3.07 18.54 -14.91
N VAL A 28 -1.77 18.32 -14.69
CA VAL A 28 -1.11 17.02 -14.78
C VAL A 28 -0.82 16.49 -13.37
N PRO A 29 -0.89 15.16 -13.13
CA PRO A 29 -0.47 14.59 -11.86
C PRO A 29 0.97 15.00 -11.54
N GLY A 30 1.19 15.55 -10.33
CA GLY A 30 2.53 15.87 -9.87
C GLY A 30 3.39 14.62 -9.72
N ALA A 31 4.72 14.80 -9.70
CA ALA A 31 5.65 13.70 -9.45
C ALA A 31 5.32 12.99 -8.13
N ASP A 32 5.35 11.65 -8.16
CA ASP A 32 5.11 10.85 -6.96
C ASP A 32 6.18 11.12 -5.90
N VAL A 33 5.77 11.25 -4.65
CA VAL A 33 6.66 11.27 -3.49
C VAL A 33 6.86 9.84 -3.03
N GLU A 34 8.10 9.37 -3.13
CA GLU A 34 8.50 8.03 -2.67
C GLU A 34 8.78 7.99 -1.17
N VAL A 35 8.14 7.08 -0.47
CA VAL A 35 8.36 6.77 0.94
C VAL A 35 8.83 5.32 1.05
N VAL A 36 10.12 5.13 1.30
CA VAL A 36 10.73 3.80 1.44
C VAL A 36 10.57 3.32 2.88
N VAL A 37 9.88 2.20 3.05
CA VAL A 37 9.59 1.61 4.36
C VAL A 37 10.21 0.22 4.44
N ALA A 38 11.14 0.03 5.37
CA ALA A 38 11.79 -1.24 5.63
C ALA A 38 11.09 -2.01 6.77
N GLY A 39 11.29 -3.32 6.83
CA GLY A 39 10.75 -4.15 7.91
C GLY A 39 9.27 -4.46 7.74
N CYS A 40 8.75 -4.47 6.51
CA CYS A 40 7.36 -4.79 6.22
C CYS A 40 7.17 -6.31 6.12
N ALA A 41 6.14 -6.85 6.77
CA ALA A 41 5.71 -8.22 6.51
C ALA A 41 4.74 -8.22 5.32
N VAL A 42 4.99 -9.05 4.30
CA VAL A 42 4.17 -9.13 3.09
C VAL A 42 3.64 -10.55 2.93
N TRP A 43 2.33 -10.72 2.72
CA TRP A 43 1.72 -12.01 2.44
C TRP A 43 0.64 -11.90 1.36
N PRO A 44 0.41 -12.96 0.57
CA PRO A 44 -0.58 -12.92 -0.50
C PRO A 44 -2.00 -12.74 0.04
N ARG A 45 -2.80 -11.98 -0.71
CA ARG A 45 -4.24 -11.87 -0.57
C ARG A 45 -4.87 -12.40 -1.87
N SER A 46 -5.49 -13.56 -1.81
CA SER A 46 -6.30 -14.04 -2.93
C SER A 46 -7.73 -13.54 -2.74
N SER A 47 -8.26 -12.82 -3.74
CA SER A 47 -9.69 -12.58 -3.87
C SER A 47 -10.09 -12.84 -5.32
N SER A 48 -11.17 -13.60 -5.52
CA SER A 48 -11.76 -13.83 -6.83
C SER A 48 -13.14 -13.20 -6.84
N GLU A 49 -13.34 -12.19 -7.68
CA GLU A 49 -14.67 -11.62 -7.94
C GLU A 49 -15.12 -12.01 -9.35
N ASP A 50 -16.31 -12.60 -9.46
CA ASP A 50 -16.96 -12.90 -10.73
C ASP A 50 -17.86 -11.73 -11.10
N VAL A 51 -17.37 -10.85 -11.98
CA VAL A 51 -18.13 -9.71 -12.49
C VAL A 51 -18.59 -10.03 -13.91
N GLN A 52 -19.86 -10.39 -14.06
CA GLN A 52 -20.56 -10.44 -15.36
C GLN A 52 -19.85 -11.26 -16.45
N ALA A 53 -19.42 -12.49 -16.13
CA ALA A 53 -18.75 -13.41 -17.06
C ALA A 53 -17.38 -12.93 -17.59
N ARG A 54 -16.76 -11.94 -16.94
CA ARG A 54 -15.33 -11.63 -17.06
C ARG A 54 -14.65 -12.01 -15.75
N LEU A 55 -13.82 -13.05 -15.81
CA LEU A 55 -13.00 -13.45 -14.67
C LEU A 55 -11.89 -12.40 -14.48
N GLN A 56 -12.05 -11.51 -13.52
CA GLN A 56 -11.00 -10.57 -13.15
C GLN A 56 -10.21 -11.16 -11.98
N VAL A 57 -8.98 -11.60 -12.25
CA VAL A 57 -8.09 -12.08 -11.19
C VAL A 57 -7.39 -10.87 -10.60
N THR A 58 -7.82 -10.49 -9.39
CA THR A 58 -7.15 -9.47 -8.61
C THR A 58 -6.05 -10.14 -7.80
N GLU A 59 -4.80 -9.98 -8.24
CA GLU A 59 -3.65 -10.34 -7.41
C GLU A 59 -3.53 -9.31 -6.29
N GLY A 60 -3.85 -9.71 -5.07
CA GLY A 60 -3.72 -8.87 -3.89
C GLY A 60 -2.53 -9.24 -3.03
N LEU A 61 -2.02 -8.26 -2.29
CA LEU A 61 -1.06 -8.47 -1.20
C LEU A 61 -1.59 -7.80 0.07
N ASN A 62 -1.24 -8.33 1.23
CA ASN A 62 -1.36 -7.62 2.48
C ASN A 62 0.05 -7.24 2.95
N VAL A 63 0.17 -6.03 3.49
CA VAL A 63 1.42 -5.51 4.04
C VAL A 63 1.16 -5.09 5.48
N LEU A 64 1.99 -5.55 6.41
CA LEU A 64 2.08 -4.98 7.76
C LEU A 64 3.35 -4.12 7.82
N ALA A 65 3.17 -2.81 7.79
CA ALA A 65 4.23 -1.85 7.97
C ALA A 65 4.47 -1.57 9.47
N PRO A 66 5.67 -1.08 9.86
CA PRO A 66 5.93 -0.64 11.21
C PRO A 66 4.88 0.36 11.72
N TYR A 67 4.59 0.32 13.01
CA TYR A 67 3.59 1.21 13.60
C TYR A 67 3.95 2.69 13.40
N GLY A 68 2.97 3.50 13.01
CA GLY A 68 3.17 4.93 12.72
C GLY A 68 3.65 5.23 11.30
N THR A 69 3.75 4.23 10.42
CA THR A 69 4.00 4.46 8.99
C THR A 69 2.83 5.25 8.38
N ASP A 70 3.13 6.39 7.75
CA ASP A 70 2.14 7.22 7.05
C ASP A 70 1.85 6.63 5.67
N VAL A 71 0.75 5.88 5.58
CA VAL A 71 0.20 5.36 4.32
C VAL A 71 -1.21 5.93 4.16
N ARG A 72 -1.56 6.34 2.93
CA ARG A 72 -2.89 6.85 2.59
C ARG A 72 -3.63 5.92 1.62
N PRO A 73 -4.98 5.98 1.58
CA PRO A 73 -5.80 5.16 0.68
C PRO A 73 -5.51 5.36 -0.82
N HIS A 74 -5.01 6.54 -1.21
CA HIS A 74 -4.69 6.86 -2.60
C HIS A 74 -3.20 6.70 -2.94
N ASP A 75 -2.40 6.20 -1.99
CA ASP A 75 -1.01 5.87 -2.27
C ASP A 75 -0.95 4.59 -3.13
N ARG A 76 0.13 4.44 -3.89
CA ARG A 76 0.48 3.19 -4.56
C ARG A 76 1.63 2.53 -3.81
N ALA A 77 1.79 1.23 -3.92
CA ALA A 77 2.88 0.51 -3.27
C ALA A 77 3.65 -0.32 -4.27
N ARG A 78 4.97 -0.15 -4.29
CA ARG A 78 5.88 -0.99 -5.04
C ARG A 78 6.45 -2.06 -4.12
N VAL A 79 6.11 -3.31 -4.40
CA VAL A 79 6.50 -4.50 -3.63
C VAL A 79 7.21 -5.46 -4.58
N ARG A 80 8.45 -5.86 -4.25
CA ARG A 80 9.26 -6.76 -5.10
C ARG A 80 9.35 -6.31 -6.57
N GLY A 81 9.36 -4.99 -6.79
CA GLY A 81 9.43 -4.39 -8.13
C GLY A 81 8.08 -4.24 -8.85
N VAL A 82 7.00 -4.86 -8.35
CA VAL A 82 5.64 -4.80 -8.92
C VAL A 82 4.85 -3.67 -8.26
N LEU A 83 4.10 -2.91 -9.05
CA LEU A 83 3.25 -1.82 -8.59
C LEU A 83 1.84 -2.34 -8.26
N TYR A 84 1.34 -1.96 -7.09
CA TYR A 84 0.00 -2.22 -6.60
C TYR A 84 -0.65 -0.91 -6.16
N ASP A 85 -1.97 -0.86 -6.20
CA ASP A 85 -2.76 0.22 -5.61
C ASP A 85 -3.16 -0.16 -4.19
N VAL A 86 -3.20 0.83 -3.29
CA VAL A 86 -3.77 0.63 -1.94
C VAL A 86 -5.27 0.43 -2.09
N ASP A 87 -5.76 -0.66 -1.50
CA ASP A 87 -7.16 -1.05 -1.50
C ASP A 87 -7.79 -0.75 -0.14
N GLY A 88 -8.64 0.25 -0.09
CA GLY A 88 -9.31 0.70 1.14
C GLY A 88 -8.40 1.52 2.07
N ASP A 89 -8.81 1.59 3.34
CA ASP A 89 -8.13 2.39 4.36
C ASP A 89 -7.07 1.59 5.12
N PRO A 90 -5.84 2.12 5.27
CA PRO A 90 -4.83 1.55 6.15
C PRO A 90 -5.31 1.45 7.61
N GLY A 91 -5.19 0.25 8.19
CA GLY A 91 -5.65 -0.05 9.54
C GLY A 91 -4.51 -0.10 10.55
N GLU A 92 -4.58 0.69 11.62
CA GLU A 92 -3.62 0.57 12.73
C GLU A 92 -3.95 -0.62 13.63
N TRP A 93 -3.01 -1.57 13.72
CA TRP A 93 -3.09 -2.65 14.69
C TRP A 93 -2.63 -2.17 16.06
N ARG A 94 -3.59 -1.64 16.82
CA ARG A 94 -3.44 -1.29 18.24
C ARG A 94 -4.36 -2.15 19.11
N SER A 95 -3.81 -2.72 20.18
CA SER A 95 -4.60 -3.43 21.19
C SER A 95 -4.99 -2.49 22.31
N SER A 96 -6.29 -2.25 22.49
CA SER A 96 -6.81 -1.45 23.62
C SER A 96 -6.66 -2.16 24.97
N LEU A 97 -6.48 -3.48 24.97
CA LEU A 97 -6.37 -4.29 26.20
C LEU A 97 -4.94 -4.37 26.73
N THR A 98 -3.95 -4.38 25.83
CA THR A 98 -2.53 -4.59 26.18
C THR A 98 -1.64 -3.40 25.84
N GLY A 99 -2.16 -2.39 25.14
CA GLY A 99 -1.38 -1.25 24.65
C GLY A 99 -0.40 -1.59 23.51
N THR A 100 -0.41 -2.84 23.02
CA THR A 100 0.50 -3.29 21.97
C THR A 100 0.24 -2.55 20.66
N ARG A 101 1.31 -2.02 20.07
CA ARG A 101 1.33 -1.34 18.77
C ARG A 101 2.05 -2.22 17.75
N ALA A 102 1.29 -3.07 17.05
CA ALA A 102 1.86 -4.11 16.20
C ALA A 102 2.29 -3.58 14.83
N GLY A 103 1.54 -2.63 14.25
CA GLY A 103 1.86 -2.09 12.93
C GLY A 103 0.70 -1.35 12.28
N VAL A 104 0.88 -1.02 11.01
CA VAL A 104 -0.16 -0.52 10.11
C VAL A 104 -0.38 -1.56 9.02
N GLN A 105 -1.59 -2.12 8.92
CA GLN A 105 -1.95 -3.04 7.85
C GLN A 105 -2.47 -2.26 6.64
N VAL A 106 -1.97 -2.63 5.48
CA VAL A 106 -2.36 -2.08 4.19
C VAL A 106 -2.74 -3.24 3.29
N SER A 107 -3.92 -3.17 2.69
CA SER A 107 -4.33 -4.09 1.63
C SER A 107 -3.90 -3.49 0.30
N LEU A 108 -3.34 -4.31 -0.57
CA LEU A 108 -2.88 -3.93 -1.89
C LEU A 108 -3.60 -4.78 -2.93
N THR A 109 -3.94 -4.16 -4.05
CA THR A 109 -4.61 -4.80 -5.19
C THR A 109 -3.87 -4.44 -6.47
N ARG A 110 -3.76 -5.42 -7.36
CA ARG A 110 -3.34 -5.19 -8.74
C ARG A 110 -4.40 -5.75 -9.66
N THR A 111 -4.98 -4.86 -10.45
CA THR A 111 -5.89 -5.23 -11.53
C THR A 111 -5.07 -5.48 -12.79
N THR A 112 -4.88 -6.74 -13.15
CA THR A 112 -4.49 -7.12 -14.51
C THR A 112 -5.76 -7.23 -15.35
N GLY A 113 -5.98 -6.24 -16.21
CA GLY A 113 -7.04 -6.24 -17.23
C GLY A 113 -6.65 -7.02 -18.47
#